data_AF-A0A926IU81-F1
#
_entry.id   AF-A0A926IU81-F1
#
_cell.length_a   1.000
_cell.length_b   1.000
_cell.length_c   1.000
_cell.angle_alpha   90.00
_cell.angle_beta   90.00
_cell.angle_gamma   90.00
#
_symmetry.space_group_name_H-M   'P 1'
#
loop_
_entity.id
_entity.type
_entity.pdbx_description
1 polymer ?
#
loop_
_entity_poly.entity_id
_entity_poly.type
_entity_poly.pdbx_seq_one_letter_code
_entity_poly.pdbx_strand_id
1 'polypeptide(L)'
;MCCLFGYYRYGSKIEKISVLTNLLAENAAVRGTDAAGIAYNDNGKLVIHKEAKSASYIDFKHPDNAVCVTGHTRHATQGDKKKNYNNHPFSGSCRNIKFALSHNGVIVNDDELKSQYNLPKTRIETDSYIAVQLLEKKRNLNIDSVKFMSESLKGSFAFSILDSSNTLWLVRGDSPLSVVHLPEYKLYVYASTDEILYKSLVDTKLFDEIKKGRFEEIMIESGDIVRIKPNGKIFKDKFKYSDYSCYQWWDYEISDNDYVENLKTAAAYQGYPPDMVDDLMSNGFSPEEIEDYIYCVE
;
A
#
# COMPACT_ATOMS: atom_id res chain seq x y z
N MET A 1 3.19 -5.29 9.20
CA MET A 1 3.16 -5.01 7.73
C MET A 1 2.43 -3.72 7.46
N CYS A 2 2.86 -2.87 6.52
CA CYS A 2 2.20 -1.59 6.21
C CYS A 2 0.73 -1.73 5.73
N CYS A 3 0.03 -0.61 5.62
CA CYS A 3 -1.30 -0.55 5.01
C CYS A 3 -1.39 0.60 4.01
N LEU A 4 -1.94 0.32 2.84
CA LEU A 4 -2.45 1.32 1.91
C LEU A 4 -3.92 1.58 2.23
N PHE A 5 -4.36 2.82 2.07
CA PHE A 5 -5.77 3.16 2.19
C PHE A 5 -6.10 4.41 1.38
N GLY A 6 -7.38 4.63 1.09
CA GLY A 6 -7.82 5.88 0.49
C GLY A 6 -9.18 5.79 -0.17
N TYR A 7 -9.51 6.84 -0.90
CA TYR A 7 -10.74 6.89 -1.68
C TYR A 7 -10.55 7.68 -2.97
N TYR A 8 -11.51 7.49 -3.89
CA TYR A 8 -11.59 8.22 -5.14
C TYR A 8 -13.04 8.63 -5.44
N ARG A 9 -13.31 9.93 -5.43
CA ARG A 9 -14.62 10.54 -5.62
C ARG A 9 -14.70 11.21 -6.98
N TYR A 10 -15.68 10.82 -7.79
CA TYR A 10 -15.94 11.41 -9.12
C TYR A 10 -17.34 12.02 -9.24
N GLY A 11 -18.05 12.15 -8.10
CA GLY A 11 -19.35 12.83 -7.99
C GLY A 11 -19.27 14.24 -7.41
N SER A 12 -20.37 14.66 -6.78
CA SER A 12 -20.47 15.91 -6.02
C SER A 12 -19.58 15.88 -4.77
N LYS A 13 -19.34 17.05 -4.13
CA LYS A 13 -18.62 17.10 -2.85
C LYS A 13 -19.33 16.21 -1.82
N ILE A 14 -18.58 15.60 -0.92
CA ILE A 14 -19.11 14.91 0.25
C ILE A 14 -18.64 15.71 1.45
N GLU A 15 -19.58 16.18 2.27
CA GLU A 15 -19.24 17.02 3.43
C GLU A 15 -18.52 16.20 4.49
N LYS A 16 -17.46 16.79 5.07
CA LYS A 16 -16.63 16.16 6.09
C LYS A 16 -16.03 14.82 5.64
N ILE A 17 -15.67 14.70 4.36
CA ILE A 17 -15.08 13.46 3.82
C ILE A 17 -13.72 13.13 4.46
N SER A 18 -13.05 14.09 5.10
CA SER A 18 -11.89 13.82 5.95
C SER A 18 -12.20 12.90 7.14
N VAL A 19 -13.46 12.76 7.56
CA VAL A 19 -13.85 11.75 8.57
C VAL A 19 -13.58 10.34 8.03
N LEU A 20 -13.92 10.06 6.76
CA LEU A 20 -13.60 8.78 6.14
C LEU A 20 -12.08 8.56 6.06
N THR A 21 -11.30 9.60 5.74
CA THR A 21 -9.84 9.53 5.73
C THR A 21 -9.28 9.13 7.09
N ASN A 22 -9.76 9.77 8.16
CA ASN A 22 -9.30 9.46 9.52
C ASN A 22 -9.75 8.06 9.97
N LEU A 23 -10.98 7.64 9.69
CA LEU A 23 -11.45 6.28 9.99
C LEU A 23 -10.61 5.21 9.27
N LEU A 24 -10.29 5.43 7.99
CA LEU A 24 -9.38 4.56 7.24
C LEU A 24 -7.99 4.52 7.87
N ALA A 25 -7.44 5.68 8.24
CA ALA A 25 -6.11 5.78 8.81
C ALA A 25 -6.02 5.11 10.20
N GLU A 26 -7.01 5.35 11.07
CA GLU A 26 -7.10 4.75 12.41
C GLU A 26 -7.23 3.23 12.34
N ASN A 27 -8.11 2.70 11.48
CA ASN A 27 -8.24 1.25 11.32
C ASN A 27 -7.01 0.63 10.64
N ALA A 28 -6.35 1.37 9.75
CA ALA A 28 -5.08 0.96 9.14
C ALA A 28 -3.90 0.94 10.14
N ALA A 29 -4.01 1.59 11.30
CA ALA A 29 -2.94 1.65 12.30
C ALA A 29 -2.61 0.27 12.91
N VAL A 30 -3.55 -0.68 12.89
CA VAL A 30 -3.33 -2.07 13.36
C VAL A 30 -2.21 -2.77 12.59
N ARG A 31 -1.93 -2.31 11.37
CA ARG A 31 -0.89 -2.83 10.48
C ARG A 31 0.46 -2.10 10.66
N GLY A 32 0.43 -0.83 11.03
CA GLY A 32 1.64 -0.05 11.27
C GLY A 32 1.41 1.22 12.10
N THR A 33 2.20 1.38 13.16
CA THR A 33 2.07 2.47 14.13
C THR A 33 3.24 3.46 14.11
N ASP A 34 4.24 3.24 13.26
CA ASP A 34 5.51 3.98 13.30
C ASP A 34 5.43 5.35 12.63
N ALA A 35 4.68 5.43 11.53
CA ALA A 35 4.45 6.65 10.79
C ALA A 35 3.17 6.53 9.97
N ALA A 36 2.54 7.66 9.67
CA ALA A 36 1.41 7.69 8.76
C ALA A 36 1.41 8.96 7.94
N GLY A 37 0.78 8.89 6.77
CA GLY A 37 0.67 10.04 5.88
C GLY A 37 -0.38 9.86 4.81
N ILE A 38 -0.80 10.99 4.25
CA ILE A 38 -1.73 11.08 3.14
C ILE A 38 -1.19 11.96 2.01
N ALA A 39 -1.71 11.75 0.81
CA ALA A 39 -1.53 12.61 -0.35
C ALA A 39 -2.87 12.90 -1.02
N TYR A 40 -3.05 14.14 -1.46
CA TYR A 40 -4.24 14.60 -2.18
C TYR A 40 -3.90 15.80 -3.06
N ASN A 41 -4.78 16.14 -3.99
CA ASN A 41 -4.65 17.38 -4.77
C ASN A 41 -5.56 18.47 -4.22
N ASP A 42 -4.98 19.65 -3.99
CA ASP A 42 -5.69 20.87 -3.63
C ASP A 42 -5.41 21.94 -4.68
N ASN A 43 -6.46 22.43 -5.36
CA ASN A 43 -6.36 23.46 -6.40
C ASN A 43 -5.25 23.21 -7.44
N GLY A 44 -5.14 21.96 -7.91
CA GLY A 44 -4.14 21.56 -8.92
C GLY A 44 -2.72 21.33 -8.38
N LYS A 45 -2.52 21.43 -7.06
CA LYS A 45 -1.25 21.16 -6.38
C LYS A 45 -1.35 19.85 -5.60
N LEU A 46 -0.42 18.94 -5.87
CA LEU A 46 -0.23 17.75 -5.05
C LEU A 46 0.32 18.15 -3.67
N VAL A 47 -0.39 17.73 -2.62
CA VAL A 47 -0.06 17.94 -1.20
C VAL A 47 0.23 16.58 -0.57
N ILE A 48 1.30 16.50 0.21
CA ILE A 48 1.65 15.34 1.03
C ILE A 48 1.78 15.80 2.47
N HIS A 49 1.05 15.17 3.38
CA HIS A 49 1.17 15.36 4.83
C HIS A 49 1.49 14.02 5.46
N LYS A 50 2.62 13.92 6.15
CA LYS A 50 3.07 12.70 6.83
C LYS A 50 3.81 13.03 8.12
N GLU A 51 3.68 12.18 9.12
CA GLU A 51 4.36 12.31 10.41
C GLU A 51 4.91 10.94 10.88
N ALA A 52 6.01 10.99 11.64
CA ALA A 52 6.60 9.83 12.31
C ALA A 52 5.83 9.47 13.60
N LYS A 53 4.52 9.25 13.47
CA LYS A 53 3.59 8.86 14.53
C LYS A 53 2.53 7.92 13.97
N SER A 54 1.91 7.12 14.83
CA SER A 54 0.73 6.33 14.47
C SER A 54 -0.39 7.23 13.95
N ALA A 55 -1.14 6.72 12.98
CA ALA A 55 -2.30 7.41 12.42
C ALA A 55 -3.35 7.79 13.47
N SER A 56 -3.49 7.01 14.56
CA SER A 56 -4.41 7.29 15.67
C SER A 56 -4.12 8.60 16.43
N TYR A 57 -2.97 9.22 16.20
CA TYR A 57 -2.56 10.49 16.81
C TYR A 57 -2.47 11.65 15.80
N ILE A 58 -2.97 11.45 14.57
CA ILE A 58 -2.91 12.45 13.51
C ILE A 58 -4.34 12.77 13.05
N ASP A 59 -4.72 14.04 13.08
CA ASP A 59 -5.96 14.52 12.47
C ASP A 59 -5.68 14.96 11.03
N PHE A 60 -5.97 14.08 10.07
CA PHE A 60 -5.76 14.34 8.66
C PHE A 60 -6.85 15.27 8.10
N LYS A 61 -6.48 16.53 7.87
CA LYS A 61 -7.35 17.54 7.27
C LYS A 61 -7.05 17.73 5.79
N HIS A 62 -8.10 17.78 4.98
CA HIS A 62 -8.04 18.18 3.58
C HIS A 62 -9.39 18.76 3.15
N PRO A 63 -9.47 19.47 2.02
CA PRO A 63 -10.73 20.01 1.51
C PRO A 63 -11.76 18.92 1.20
N ASP A 64 -13.05 19.23 1.41
CA ASP A 64 -14.17 18.33 1.09
C ASP A 64 -14.34 18.08 -0.42
N ASN A 65 -13.77 18.95 -1.26
CA ASN A 65 -13.74 18.78 -2.71
C ASN A 65 -12.51 18.01 -3.20
N ALA A 66 -11.68 17.43 -2.31
CA ALA A 66 -10.64 16.51 -2.71
C ALA A 66 -11.24 15.37 -3.56
N VAL A 67 -10.67 15.14 -4.74
CA VAL A 67 -11.11 14.09 -5.67
C VAL A 67 -10.57 12.74 -5.22
N CYS A 68 -9.31 12.69 -4.82
CA CYS A 68 -8.67 11.48 -4.32
C CYS A 68 -7.79 11.80 -3.12
N VAL A 69 -7.83 10.91 -2.14
CA VAL A 69 -6.87 10.84 -1.05
C VAL A 69 -6.26 9.44 -1.09
N THR A 70 -4.92 9.37 -1.09
CA THR A 70 -4.18 8.14 -0.84
C THR A 70 -3.48 8.26 0.50
N GLY A 71 -3.34 7.16 1.22
CA GLY A 71 -2.81 7.13 2.55
C GLY A 71 -2.01 5.88 2.82
N HIS A 72 -1.15 5.97 3.83
CA HIS A 72 -0.28 4.87 4.23
C HIS A 72 -0.03 4.88 5.74
N THR A 73 -0.10 3.71 6.38
CA THR A 73 0.45 3.48 7.72
C THR A 73 1.67 2.57 7.63
N ARG A 74 2.74 2.95 8.34
CA ARG A 74 4.06 2.33 8.23
C ARG A 74 4.37 1.46 9.44
N HIS A 75 4.90 0.29 9.15
CA HIS A 75 5.66 -0.54 10.07
C HIS A 75 7.09 -0.56 9.53
N ALA A 76 8.03 0.07 10.21
CA ALA A 76 9.35 0.36 9.63
C ALA A 76 10.26 -0.88 9.68
N THR A 77 10.60 -1.42 8.51
CA THR A 77 11.58 -2.52 8.34
C THR A 77 12.94 -2.02 7.89
N GLN A 78 12.98 -1.02 7.00
CA GLN A 78 14.19 -0.36 6.53
C GLN A 78 14.08 1.15 6.69
N GLY A 79 15.18 1.85 6.97
CA GLY A 79 15.25 3.31 7.07
C GLY A 79 14.61 3.89 8.35
N ASP A 80 15.29 4.84 8.99
CA ASP A 80 14.85 5.40 10.27
C ASP A 80 13.52 6.16 10.13
N LYS A 81 12.48 5.71 10.84
CA LYS A 81 11.15 6.33 10.92
C LYS A 81 11.13 7.75 11.46
N LYS A 82 12.09 8.13 12.31
CA LYS A 82 12.22 9.50 12.81
C LYS A 82 12.58 10.49 11.71
N LYS A 83 13.25 10.01 10.65
CA LYS A 83 13.57 10.81 9.47
C LYS A 83 12.39 10.80 8.51
N ASN A 84 11.54 11.82 8.59
CA ASN A 84 10.24 11.83 7.90
C ASN A 84 10.30 11.69 6.37
N TYR A 85 11.46 11.90 5.75
CA TYR A 85 11.65 11.64 4.32
C TYR A 85 11.64 10.14 3.97
N ASN A 86 11.83 9.23 4.93
CA ASN A 86 11.71 7.77 4.77
C ASN A 86 10.27 7.26 4.92
N ASN A 87 9.34 8.12 5.35
CA ASN A 87 7.94 7.72 5.54
C ASN A 87 7.15 7.93 4.25
N HIS A 88 6.20 7.06 3.97
CA HIS A 88 5.25 7.23 2.87
C HIS A 88 4.18 8.31 3.19
N PRO A 89 3.53 8.91 2.18
CA PRO A 89 3.81 8.79 0.75
C PRO A 89 5.12 9.48 0.31
N PHE A 90 5.77 8.94 -0.72
CA PHE A 90 6.93 9.56 -1.36
C PHE A 90 6.51 10.47 -2.50
N SER A 91 7.17 11.63 -2.63
CA SER A 91 7.00 12.50 -3.79
C SER A 91 7.92 12.03 -4.92
N GLY A 92 7.41 12.02 -6.15
CA GLY A 92 8.19 11.83 -7.36
C GLY A 92 7.74 12.77 -8.49
N SER A 93 8.52 12.85 -9.56
CA SER A 93 8.20 13.70 -10.72
C SER A 93 8.60 13.10 -12.07
N CYS A 94 7.62 12.93 -12.95
CA CYS A 94 7.82 12.55 -14.35
C CYS A 94 7.65 13.77 -15.25
N ARG A 95 8.74 14.44 -15.64
CA ARG A 95 8.71 15.73 -16.36
C ARG A 95 7.87 16.76 -15.59
N ASN A 96 6.67 17.06 -16.08
CA ASN A 96 5.75 18.04 -15.50
C ASN A 96 4.66 17.39 -14.62
N ILE A 97 4.63 16.06 -14.53
CA ILE A 97 3.65 15.31 -13.73
C ILE A 97 4.29 15.02 -12.38
N LYS A 98 3.79 15.65 -11.32
CA LYS A 98 4.14 15.27 -9.94
C LYS A 98 3.24 14.14 -9.49
N PHE A 99 3.77 13.23 -8.68
CA PHE A 99 2.99 12.14 -8.12
C PHE A 99 3.42 11.82 -6.69
N ALA A 100 2.51 11.22 -5.93
CA ALA A 100 2.74 10.64 -4.63
C ALA A 100 2.62 9.11 -4.74
N LEU A 101 3.56 8.36 -4.17
CA LEU A 101 3.59 6.91 -4.20
C LEU A 101 3.66 6.35 -2.77
N SER A 102 2.80 5.39 -2.48
CA SER A 102 2.84 4.58 -1.26
C SER A 102 2.94 3.11 -1.62
N HIS A 103 3.63 2.34 -0.79
CA HIS A 103 3.93 0.93 -1.01
C HIS A 103 3.54 0.12 0.23
N ASN A 104 2.94 -1.06 0.04
CA ASN A 104 2.85 -2.09 1.06
C ASN A 104 3.52 -3.36 0.53
N GLY A 105 4.51 -3.87 1.23
CA GLY A 105 5.32 -5.02 0.83
C GLY A 105 6.79 -4.79 1.14
N VAL A 106 7.65 -5.63 0.54
CA VAL A 106 9.12 -5.53 0.62
C VAL A 106 9.69 -5.84 -0.75
N ILE A 107 10.49 -4.90 -1.28
CA ILE A 107 11.24 -5.07 -2.52
C ILE A 107 12.65 -5.55 -2.17
N VAL A 108 13.06 -6.70 -2.70
CA VAL A 108 14.34 -7.35 -2.34
C VAL A 108 15.49 -7.01 -3.28
N ASN A 109 15.20 -6.47 -4.46
CA ASN A 109 16.20 -6.17 -5.48
C ASN A 109 16.41 -4.67 -5.71
N ASP A 110 16.09 -3.83 -4.73
CA ASP A 110 16.18 -2.39 -4.88
C ASP A 110 17.63 -1.90 -5.14
N ASP A 111 18.62 -2.45 -4.45
CA ASP A 111 20.04 -2.15 -4.67
C ASP A 111 20.59 -2.68 -6.01
N GLU A 112 20.13 -3.85 -6.44
CA GLU A 112 20.40 -4.39 -7.80
C GLU A 112 19.89 -3.39 -8.85
N LEU A 113 18.64 -2.93 -8.72
CA LEU A 113 18.00 -2.01 -9.66
C LEU A 113 18.65 -0.61 -9.64
N LYS A 114 19.04 -0.10 -8.47
CA LYS A 114 19.79 1.17 -8.35
C LYS A 114 21.07 1.11 -9.18
N SER A 115 21.80 -0.01 -9.08
CA SER A 115 23.05 -0.23 -9.80
C SER A 115 22.83 -0.45 -11.30
N GLN A 116 21.92 -1.36 -11.65
CA GLN A 116 21.59 -1.72 -13.05
C GLN A 116 21.17 -0.51 -13.88
N TYR A 117 20.33 0.37 -13.32
CA TYR A 117 19.82 1.54 -14.04
C TYR A 117 20.61 2.83 -13.79
N ASN A 118 21.71 2.74 -13.02
CA ASN A 118 22.54 3.87 -12.61
C ASN A 118 21.68 5.02 -12.05
N LEU A 119 20.84 4.69 -11.07
CA LEU A 119 19.88 5.62 -10.48
C LEU A 119 20.59 6.61 -9.55
N PRO A 120 20.10 7.86 -9.44
CA PRO A 120 20.72 8.86 -8.59
C PRO A 120 20.70 8.42 -7.12
N LYS A 121 21.80 8.69 -6.40
CA LYS A 121 21.82 8.52 -4.95
C LYS A 121 20.78 9.42 -4.29
N THR A 122 20.12 8.89 -3.27
CA THR A 122 19.11 9.59 -2.47
C THR A 122 19.43 9.45 -1.00
N ARG A 123 18.89 10.34 -0.17
CA ARG A 123 18.92 10.21 1.29
C ARG A 123 17.87 9.25 1.83
N ILE A 124 16.93 8.80 0.98
CA ILE A 124 15.84 7.91 1.35
C ILE A 124 16.40 6.49 1.42
N GLU A 125 16.20 5.86 2.57
CA GLU A 125 16.87 4.60 2.96
C GLU A 125 15.98 3.37 2.76
N THR A 126 14.74 3.55 2.31
CA THR A 126 13.74 2.48 2.17
C THR A 126 13.75 1.87 0.76
N ASP A 127 13.70 0.55 0.67
CA ASP A 127 13.44 -0.26 -0.54
C ASP A 127 12.38 0.38 -1.45
N SER A 128 11.26 0.78 -0.85
CA SER A 128 10.04 1.25 -1.49
C SER A 128 10.27 2.46 -2.42
N TYR A 129 11.34 3.23 -2.20
CA TYR A 129 11.66 4.40 -3.01
C TYR A 129 12.18 4.03 -4.41
N ILE A 130 12.63 2.78 -4.63
CA ILE A 130 13.05 2.31 -5.94
C ILE A 130 11.94 2.46 -6.99
N ALA A 131 10.68 2.21 -6.61
CA ALA A 131 9.53 2.37 -7.47
C ALA A 131 9.39 3.81 -7.98
N VAL A 132 9.65 4.81 -7.12
CA VAL A 132 9.67 6.23 -7.51
C VAL A 132 10.78 6.46 -8.55
N GLN A 133 11.99 5.99 -8.26
CA GLN A 133 13.14 6.21 -9.14
C GLN A 133 12.98 5.54 -10.52
N LEU A 134 12.36 4.36 -10.59
CA LEU A 134 12.07 3.66 -11.85
C LEU A 134 11.04 4.43 -12.70
N LEU A 135 10.01 5.00 -12.08
CA LEU A 135 9.04 5.86 -12.77
C LEU A 135 9.72 7.14 -13.29
N GLU A 136 10.52 7.81 -12.45
CA GLU A 136 11.27 9.01 -12.83
C GLU A 136 12.26 8.74 -13.97
N LYS A 137 12.91 7.56 -13.97
CA LYS A 137 13.81 7.09 -15.03
C LYS A 137 13.10 6.96 -16.37
N LYS A 138 11.83 6.53 -16.40
CA LYS A 138 10.99 6.51 -17.61
C LYS A 138 10.53 7.90 -18.05
N ARG A 139 10.59 8.90 -17.18
CA ARG A 139 10.23 10.31 -17.44
C ARG A 139 8.79 10.48 -17.94
N ASN A 140 7.92 9.51 -17.66
CA ASN A 140 6.51 9.53 -18.00
C ASN A 140 5.74 8.70 -16.97
N LEU A 141 4.51 9.09 -16.65
CA LEU A 141 3.61 8.32 -15.81
C LEU A 141 2.45 7.82 -16.67
N ASN A 142 2.63 6.66 -17.27
CA ASN A 142 1.66 6.01 -18.15
C ASN A 142 1.65 4.51 -17.88
N ILE A 143 0.84 3.77 -18.63
CA ILE A 143 0.71 2.34 -18.39
C ILE A 143 2.03 1.59 -18.60
N ASP A 144 2.82 1.97 -19.61
CA ASP A 144 4.09 1.31 -19.92
C ASP A 144 5.14 1.54 -18.83
N SER A 145 5.18 2.74 -18.23
CA SER A 145 6.12 3.03 -17.16
C SER A 145 5.72 2.37 -15.85
N VAL A 146 4.41 2.30 -15.55
CA VAL A 146 3.91 1.54 -14.39
C VAL A 146 4.15 0.05 -14.58
N LYS A 147 3.86 -0.53 -15.75
CA LYS A 147 4.18 -1.94 -16.07
C LYS A 147 5.67 -2.22 -15.93
N PHE A 148 6.52 -1.39 -16.53
CA PHE A 148 7.97 -1.54 -16.41
C PHE A 148 8.43 -1.50 -14.95
N MET A 149 7.90 -0.55 -14.15
CA MET A 149 8.23 -0.47 -12.74
C MET A 149 7.81 -1.77 -12.04
N SER A 150 6.57 -2.22 -12.19
CA SER A 150 6.09 -3.46 -11.57
C SER A 150 6.87 -4.71 -11.99
N GLU A 151 7.17 -4.88 -13.28
CA GLU A 151 7.87 -6.07 -13.81
C GLU A 151 9.36 -6.09 -13.48
N SER A 152 9.95 -4.96 -13.09
CA SER A 152 11.36 -4.90 -12.68
C SER A 152 11.58 -5.32 -11.22
N LEU A 153 10.52 -5.27 -10.41
CA LEU A 153 10.59 -5.49 -8.98
C LEU A 153 10.53 -6.98 -8.64
N LYS A 154 11.33 -7.38 -7.66
CA LYS A 154 11.30 -8.69 -7.02
C LYS A 154 10.87 -8.51 -5.57
N GLY A 155 10.05 -9.44 -5.07
CA GLY A 155 9.48 -9.39 -3.72
C GLY A 155 7.99 -9.12 -3.71
N SER A 156 7.48 -8.71 -2.54
CA SER A 156 6.06 -8.47 -2.32
C SER A 156 5.72 -7.00 -2.48
N PHE A 157 4.62 -6.67 -3.17
CA PHE A 157 4.19 -5.28 -3.28
C PHE A 157 2.73 -5.06 -3.66
N ALA A 158 2.18 -3.97 -3.13
CA ALA A 158 1.04 -3.26 -3.65
C ALA A 158 1.37 -1.76 -3.64
N PHE A 159 0.89 -1.01 -4.64
CA PHE A 159 1.15 0.42 -4.74
C PHE A 159 -0.14 1.23 -4.90
N SER A 160 -0.16 2.40 -4.26
CA SER A 160 -1.08 3.50 -4.61
C SER A 160 -0.28 4.68 -5.14
N ILE A 161 -0.58 5.13 -6.36
CA ILE A 161 0.09 6.25 -7.01
C ILE A 161 -0.94 7.30 -7.39
N LEU A 162 -0.86 8.49 -6.80
CA LEU A 162 -1.72 9.62 -7.12
C LEU A 162 -0.92 10.70 -7.83
N ASP A 163 -1.31 11.04 -9.05
CA ASP A 163 -0.69 12.13 -9.80
C ASP A 163 -1.41 13.48 -9.60
N SER A 164 -0.74 14.56 -10.01
CA SER A 164 -1.25 15.93 -9.91
C SER A 164 -2.47 16.23 -10.78
N SER A 165 -2.87 15.30 -11.67
CA SER A 165 -4.07 15.39 -12.51
C SER A 165 -5.28 14.65 -11.92
N ASN A 166 -5.17 14.17 -10.68
CA ASN A 166 -6.13 13.26 -10.04
C ASN A 166 -6.27 11.92 -10.76
N THR A 167 -5.23 11.39 -11.40
CA THR A 167 -5.25 9.97 -11.80
C THR A 167 -4.70 9.13 -10.66
N LEU A 168 -5.49 8.14 -10.22
CA LEU A 168 -5.07 7.15 -9.24
C LEU A 168 -4.69 5.86 -9.96
N TRP A 169 -3.54 5.31 -9.61
CA TRP A 169 -3.10 3.97 -10.01
C TRP A 169 -3.02 3.10 -8.77
N LEU A 170 -3.66 1.94 -8.84
CA LEU A 170 -3.57 0.86 -7.89
C LEU A 170 -2.88 -0.30 -8.59
N VAL A 171 -1.80 -0.80 -8.02
CA VAL A 171 -1.01 -1.90 -8.58
C VAL A 171 -0.96 -3.00 -7.53
N ARG A 172 -1.30 -4.23 -7.90
CA ARG A 172 -1.28 -5.37 -6.98
C ARG A 172 -0.32 -6.43 -7.50
N GLY A 173 0.76 -6.67 -6.75
CA GLY A 173 1.54 -7.91 -6.78
C GLY A 173 0.84 -8.96 -5.93
N ASP A 174 1.49 -9.50 -4.92
CA ASP A 174 0.91 -10.41 -3.91
C ASP A 174 0.31 -9.70 -2.68
N SER A 175 0.83 -8.52 -2.33
CA SER A 175 0.37 -7.78 -1.15
C SER A 175 -1.11 -7.39 -1.29
N PRO A 176 -1.89 -7.45 -0.20
CA PRO A 176 -3.33 -7.39 -0.30
C PRO A 176 -3.81 -5.96 -0.59
N LEU A 177 -4.88 -5.89 -1.38
CA LEU A 177 -5.51 -4.64 -1.81
C LEU A 177 -6.98 -4.89 -2.17
N SER A 178 -7.87 -4.31 -1.37
CA SER A 178 -9.32 -4.41 -1.49
C SER A 178 -9.92 -3.09 -1.95
N VAL A 179 -10.90 -3.15 -2.86
CA VAL A 179 -11.54 -1.96 -3.42
C VAL A 179 -13.04 -2.19 -3.54
N VAL A 180 -13.83 -1.26 -2.99
CA VAL A 180 -15.28 -1.21 -3.18
C VAL A 180 -15.67 0.05 -3.93
N HIS A 181 -16.74 -0.06 -4.71
CA HIS A 181 -17.39 1.04 -5.40
C HIS A 181 -18.79 1.25 -4.84
N LEU A 182 -19.11 2.50 -4.56
CA LEU A 182 -20.40 2.98 -4.09
C LEU A 182 -21.00 3.88 -5.17
N PRO A 183 -21.81 3.32 -6.12
CA PRO A 183 -22.31 4.06 -7.27
C PRO A 183 -23.14 5.29 -6.91
N GLU A 184 -23.98 5.19 -5.88
CA GLU A 184 -24.83 6.29 -5.37
C GLU A 184 -24.00 7.52 -5.01
N TYR A 185 -22.85 7.30 -4.34
CA TYR A 185 -21.94 8.36 -3.93
C TYR A 185 -20.89 8.70 -4.98
N LYS A 186 -20.84 7.96 -6.10
CA LYS A 186 -19.77 8.04 -7.11
C LYS A 186 -18.38 8.02 -6.45
N LEU A 187 -18.18 7.01 -5.60
CA LEU A 187 -17.05 6.91 -4.68
C LEU A 187 -16.46 5.51 -4.74
N TYR A 188 -15.16 5.41 -4.96
CA TYR A 188 -14.38 4.20 -4.68
C TYR A 188 -13.69 4.35 -3.33
N VAL A 189 -13.64 3.29 -2.55
CA VAL A 189 -12.89 3.22 -1.28
C VAL A 189 -11.99 2.01 -1.35
N TYR A 190 -10.75 2.14 -0.88
CA TYR A 190 -9.82 1.03 -0.84
C TYR A 190 -9.01 1.00 0.45
N ALA A 191 -8.59 -0.20 0.83
CA ALA A 191 -7.62 -0.44 1.87
C ALA A 191 -6.82 -1.71 1.54
N SER A 192 -5.75 -1.98 2.27
CA SER A 192 -4.99 -3.22 2.07
C SER A 192 -5.81 -4.47 2.36
N THR A 193 -6.84 -4.43 3.21
CA THR A 193 -7.67 -5.60 3.53
C THR A 193 -9.15 -5.23 3.56
N ASP A 194 -10.01 -6.22 3.32
CA ASP A 194 -11.46 -6.07 3.45
C ASP A 194 -11.87 -5.65 4.86
N GLU A 195 -11.25 -6.26 5.88
CA GLU A 195 -11.55 -5.94 7.29
C GLU A 195 -11.35 -4.44 7.58
N ILE A 196 -10.19 -3.89 7.21
CA ILE A 196 -9.89 -2.46 7.42
C ILE A 196 -10.86 -1.59 6.62
N LEU A 197 -11.11 -1.97 5.36
CA LEU A 197 -12.02 -1.24 4.48
C LEU A 197 -13.43 -1.18 5.08
N TYR A 198 -14.03 -2.32 5.39
CA TYR A 198 -15.40 -2.39 5.88
C TYR A 198 -15.55 -1.77 7.26
N LYS A 199 -14.60 -2.02 8.18
CA LYS A 199 -14.60 -1.40 9.51
C LYS A 199 -14.56 0.12 9.44
N SER A 200 -13.83 0.68 8.48
CA SER A 200 -13.78 2.14 8.25
C SER A 200 -15.07 2.73 7.70
N LEU A 201 -15.95 1.89 7.13
CA LEU A 201 -17.26 2.32 6.64
C LEU A 201 -18.34 2.25 7.71
N VAL A 202 -18.25 1.33 8.68
CA VAL A 202 -19.31 1.01 9.67
C VAL A 202 -19.92 2.26 10.32
N ASP A 203 -19.08 3.21 10.72
CA ASP A 203 -19.50 4.43 11.42
C ASP A 203 -19.90 5.58 10.48
N THR A 204 -20.11 5.28 9.20
CA THR A 204 -20.46 6.25 8.16
C THR A 204 -21.79 5.90 7.50
N LYS A 205 -22.44 6.91 6.89
CA LYS A 205 -23.63 6.71 6.06
C LYS A 205 -23.38 5.85 4.81
N LEU A 206 -22.12 5.60 4.47
CA LEU A 206 -21.74 4.77 3.33
C LEU A 206 -22.05 3.29 3.61
N PHE A 207 -22.02 2.87 4.89
CA PHE A 207 -22.32 1.50 5.27
C PHE A 207 -23.78 1.10 5.05
N ASP A 208 -24.69 2.08 4.98
CA ASP A 208 -26.08 1.81 4.59
C ASP A 208 -26.18 1.24 3.17
N GLU A 209 -25.29 1.63 2.26
CA GLU A 209 -25.25 1.08 0.90
C GLU A 209 -24.69 -0.34 0.90
N ILE A 210 -23.71 -0.62 1.75
CA ILE A 210 -23.18 -1.97 1.96
C ILE A 210 -24.29 -2.90 2.47
N LYS A 211 -25.03 -2.49 3.51
CA LYS A 211 -26.15 -3.27 4.07
C LYS A 211 -27.27 -3.53 3.07
N LYS A 212 -27.52 -2.59 2.17
CA LYS A 212 -28.55 -2.73 1.12
C LYS A 212 -28.05 -3.52 -0.11
N GLY A 213 -26.79 -3.95 -0.13
CA GLY A 213 -26.18 -4.61 -1.29
C GLY A 213 -26.01 -3.69 -2.51
N ARG A 214 -25.97 -2.36 -2.30
CA ARG A 214 -25.85 -1.35 -3.36
C ARG A 214 -24.40 -0.88 -3.54
N PHE A 215 -23.50 -1.85 -3.65
CA PHE A 215 -22.07 -1.63 -3.86
C PHE A 215 -21.51 -2.68 -4.80
N GLU A 216 -20.34 -2.41 -5.37
CA GLU A 216 -19.64 -3.35 -6.24
C GLU A 216 -18.22 -3.56 -5.71
N GLU A 217 -17.80 -4.81 -5.55
CA GLU A 217 -16.40 -5.13 -5.26
C GLU A 217 -15.60 -5.10 -6.56
N ILE A 218 -14.56 -4.29 -6.60
CA ILE A 218 -13.67 -4.23 -7.75
C ILE A 218 -12.57 -5.26 -7.53
N MET A 219 -12.71 -6.44 -8.14
CA MET A 219 -11.67 -7.46 -8.09
C MET A 219 -10.37 -6.95 -8.72
N ILE A 220 -9.28 -7.03 -7.97
CA ILE A 220 -7.91 -6.74 -8.39
C ILE A 220 -7.08 -7.98 -8.04
N GLU A 221 -6.60 -8.69 -9.04
CA GLU A 221 -5.78 -9.90 -8.86
C GLU A 221 -4.29 -9.57 -8.80
N SER A 222 -3.48 -10.53 -8.38
CA SER A 222 -2.02 -10.41 -8.52
C SER A 222 -1.64 -10.23 -9.98
N GLY A 223 -0.81 -9.23 -10.27
CA GLY A 223 -0.47 -8.84 -11.64
C GLY A 223 -1.37 -7.78 -12.25
N ASP A 224 -2.39 -7.28 -11.54
CA ASP A 224 -3.28 -6.24 -12.05
C ASP A 224 -2.76 -4.81 -11.80
N ILE A 225 -3.04 -3.94 -12.76
CA ILE A 225 -2.92 -2.48 -12.68
C ILE A 225 -4.30 -1.90 -12.93
N VAL A 226 -4.82 -1.18 -11.95
CA VAL A 226 -6.08 -0.45 -12.04
C VAL A 226 -5.80 1.05 -12.08
N ARG A 227 -6.28 1.73 -13.11
CA ARG A 227 -6.19 3.18 -13.26
C ARG A 227 -7.57 3.82 -13.19
N ILE A 228 -7.77 4.75 -12.27
CA ILE A 228 -8.98 5.54 -12.11
C ILE A 228 -8.71 6.97 -12.59
N LYS A 229 -9.47 7.42 -13.59
CA LYS A 229 -9.37 8.79 -14.14
C LYS A 229 -10.34 9.76 -13.45
N PRO A 230 -10.14 11.10 -13.58
CA PRO A 230 -10.98 12.15 -12.98
C PRO A 230 -12.49 12.00 -13.18
N ASN A 231 -12.92 11.32 -14.23
CA ASN A 231 -14.33 11.05 -14.52
C ASN A 231 -14.87 9.78 -13.84
N GLY A 232 -14.08 9.12 -12.99
CA GLY A 232 -14.43 7.87 -12.32
C GLY A 232 -14.27 6.61 -13.16
N LYS A 233 -13.83 6.73 -14.43
CA LYS A 233 -13.67 5.58 -15.31
C LYS A 233 -12.45 4.77 -14.89
N ILE A 234 -12.67 3.47 -14.67
CA ILE A 234 -11.65 2.47 -14.41
C ILE A 234 -11.10 1.92 -15.74
N PHE A 235 -9.79 1.74 -15.78
CA PHE A 235 -9.07 0.98 -16.79
C PHE A 235 -8.26 -0.10 -16.07
N LYS A 236 -8.35 -1.34 -16.55
CA LYS A 236 -7.58 -2.46 -16.02
C LYS A 236 -6.56 -2.91 -17.05
N ASP A 237 -5.37 -3.22 -16.57
CA ASP A 237 -4.23 -3.72 -17.34
C ASP A 237 -3.54 -4.81 -16.52
N LYS A 238 -2.74 -5.66 -17.17
CA LYS A 238 -1.90 -6.65 -16.48
C LYS A 238 -0.42 -6.39 -16.72
N PHE A 239 0.40 -6.78 -15.75
CA PHE A 239 1.85 -6.90 -15.86
C PHE A 239 2.27 -8.34 -15.59
N LYS A 240 3.44 -8.75 -16.08
CA LYS A 240 3.99 -10.07 -15.79
C LYS A 240 4.48 -10.12 -14.36
N TYR A 241 3.64 -10.69 -13.49
CA TYR A 241 4.01 -10.98 -12.12
C TYR A 241 4.60 -12.39 -12.04
N SER A 242 5.81 -12.49 -11.50
CA SER A 242 6.37 -13.76 -11.04
C SER A 242 6.09 -13.88 -9.55
N ASP A 243 5.38 -14.93 -9.15
CA ASP A 243 5.09 -15.19 -7.75
C ASP A 243 6.41 -15.38 -6.97
N TYR A 244 6.62 -14.54 -5.96
CA TYR A 244 7.83 -14.54 -5.12
C TYR A 244 7.62 -15.28 -3.79
N SER A 245 6.47 -15.94 -3.60
CA SER A 245 6.13 -16.74 -2.41
C SER A 245 7.18 -17.78 -2.02
N CYS A 246 8.06 -18.19 -2.93
CA CYS A 246 9.11 -19.18 -2.68
C CYS A 246 10.52 -18.60 -2.38
N TYR A 247 10.69 -17.28 -2.32
CA TYR A 247 11.97 -16.66 -1.95
C TYR A 247 11.98 -16.28 -0.46
N GLN A 248 12.26 -17.29 0.35
CA GLN A 248 13.21 -17.28 1.47
C GLN A 248 13.72 -15.88 1.90
N TRP A 249 13.13 -15.31 2.95
CA TRP A 249 13.37 -13.96 3.47
C TRP A 249 14.70 -13.81 4.26
N TRP A 250 15.67 -14.71 4.06
CA TRP A 250 16.84 -14.90 4.94
C TRP A 250 18.09 -14.05 4.66
N ASP A 251 18.11 -13.24 3.60
CA ASP A 251 19.34 -12.48 3.27
C ASP A 251 19.52 -11.19 4.11
N TYR A 252 18.67 -10.98 5.13
CA TYR A 252 18.84 -9.91 6.11
C TYR A 252 19.12 -10.50 7.49
N GLU A 253 20.24 -10.10 8.11
CA GLU A 253 20.57 -10.43 9.51
C GLU A 253 19.50 -9.84 10.45
N ILE A 254 18.45 -10.63 10.71
CA ILE A 254 17.43 -10.38 11.74
C ILE A 254 17.86 -11.18 12.97
N SER A 255 17.78 -10.58 14.17
CA SER A 255 18.08 -11.33 15.40
C SER A 255 17.05 -12.46 15.61
N ASP A 256 17.48 -13.63 16.06
CA ASP A 256 16.65 -14.86 16.20
C ASP A 256 15.27 -14.64 16.85
N ASN A 257 15.15 -13.69 17.80
CA ASN A 257 13.87 -13.39 18.46
C ASN A 257 12.84 -12.67 17.55
N ASP A 258 13.31 -11.79 16.67
CA ASP A 258 12.43 -11.09 15.71
C ASP A 258 11.97 -12.07 14.61
N TYR A 259 12.79 -13.07 14.29
CA TYR A 259 12.49 -14.06 13.28
C TYR A 259 11.27 -14.94 13.66
N VAL A 260 11.23 -15.43 14.90
CA VAL A 260 10.09 -16.21 15.42
C VAL A 260 8.81 -15.39 15.51
N GLU A 261 8.88 -14.13 15.95
CA GLU A 261 7.72 -13.22 15.97
C GLU A 261 7.17 -12.95 14.57
N ASN A 262 8.05 -12.82 13.57
CA ASN A 262 7.66 -12.69 12.18
C ASN A 262 6.99 -13.97 11.66
N LEU A 263 7.47 -15.16 12.04
CA LEU A 263 6.81 -16.44 11.72
C LEU A 263 5.41 -16.54 12.31
N LYS A 264 5.21 -16.08 13.55
CA LYS A 264 3.87 -16.03 14.16
C LYS A 264 2.92 -15.12 13.39
N THR A 265 3.44 -13.97 12.95
CA THR A 265 2.68 -13.02 12.13
C THR A 265 2.36 -13.60 10.76
N ALA A 266 3.31 -14.34 10.16
CA ALA A 266 3.13 -15.05 8.90
C ALA A 266 2.10 -16.18 9.01
N ALA A 267 2.19 -16.99 10.06
CA ALA A 267 1.22 -18.03 10.40
C ALA A 267 -0.18 -17.43 10.47
N ALA A 268 -0.36 -16.35 11.24
CA ALA A 268 -1.63 -15.63 11.34
C ALA A 268 -2.15 -15.12 9.99
N TYR A 269 -1.24 -14.62 9.14
CA TYR A 269 -1.58 -14.15 7.80
C TYR A 269 -2.07 -15.28 6.88
N GLN A 270 -1.49 -16.48 7.00
CA GLN A 270 -1.90 -17.67 6.26
C GLN A 270 -3.09 -18.41 6.92
N GLY A 271 -3.63 -17.89 8.02
CA GLY A 271 -4.78 -18.45 8.73
C GLY A 271 -4.44 -19.52 9.78
N TYR A 272 -3.16 -19.72 10.10
CA TYR A 272 -2.70 -20.57 11.18
C TYR A 272 -2.70 -19.82 12.53
N PRO A 273 -2.98 -20.51 13.65
CA PRO A 273 -2.85 -19.92 14.97
C PRO A 273 -1.40 -19.48 15.25
N PRO A 274 -1.14 -18.27 15.78
CA PRO A 274 0.24 -17.81 16.05
C PRO A 274 1.01 -18.72 17.04
N ASP A 275 0.32 -19.30 18.01
CA ASP A 275 0.83 -20.26 19.00
C ASP A 275 1.31 -21.58 18.38
N MET A 276 0.85 -21.90 17.16
CA MET A 276 1.32 -23.05 16.40
C MET A 276 2.85 -23.01 16.18
N VAL A 277 3.43 -21.83 15.99
CA VAL A 277 4.87 -21.67 15.81
C VAL A 277 5.63 -22.05 17.08
N ASP A 278 5.12 -21.65 18.26
CA ASP A 278 5.72 -22.02 19.55
C ASP A 278 5.60 -23.53 19.80
N ASP A 279 4.47 -24.13 19.45
CA ASP A 279 4.22 -25.57 19.57
C ASP A 279 5.14 -26.38 18.67
N LEU A 280 5.32 -25.97 17.40
CA LEU A 280 6.21 -26.66 16.46
C LEU A 280 7.68 -26.55 16.91
N MET A 281 8.11 -25.37 17.35
CA MET A 281 9.46 -25.22 17.92
C MET A 281 9.67 -26.09 19.16
N SER A 282 8.66 -26.18 20.04
CA SER A 282 8.70 -27.04 21.23
C SER A 282 8.76 -28.53 20.90
N ASN A 283 8.30 -28.92 19.70
CA ASN A 283 8.41 -30.28 19.16
C ASN A 283 9.72 -30.52 18.37
N GLY A 284 10.64 -29.56 18.37
CA GLY A 284 11.97 -29.70 17.80
C GLY A 284 12.09 -29.32 16.32
N PHE A 285 11.05 -28.72 15.74
CA PHE A 285 11.15 -28.12 14.40
C PHE A 285 11.98 -26.84 14.46
N SER A 286 12.88 -26.69 13.49
CA SER A 286 13.61 -25.44 13.35
C SER A 286 12.68 -24.34 12.82
N PRO A 287 12.93 -23.06 13.14
CA PRO A 287 12.16 -21.94 12.59
C PRO A 287 12.07 -21.97 11.04
N GLU A 288 13.11 -22.44 10.34
CA GLU A 288 13.13 -22.68 8.88
C GLU A 288 12.12 -23.75 8.44
N GLU A 289 12.03 -24.86 9.16
CA GLU A 289 11.08 -25.94 8.84
C GLU A 289 9.62 -25.49 9.06
N ILE A 290 9.40 -24.60 10.03
CA ILE A 290 8.10 -23.99 10.30
C ILE A 290 7.76 -22.95 9.22
N GLU A 291 8.73 -22.17 8.74
CA GLU A 291 8.55 -21.28 7.58
C GLU A 291 8.10 -22.07 6.35
N ASP A 292 8.84 -23.12 6.00
CA ASP A 292 8.48 -24.00 4.88
C ASP A 292 7.09 -24.61 5.07
N TYR A 293 6.70 -24.94 6.30
CA TYR A 293 5.36 -25.41 6.59
C TYR A 293 4.28 -24.33 6.36
N ILE A 294 4.53 -23.08 6.75
CA ILE A 294 3.58 -21.96 6.62
C ILE A 294 3.46 -21.50 5.16
N TYR A 295 4.55 -21.54 4.39
CA TYR A 295 4.64 -20.93 3.07
C TYR A 295 4.69 -21.91 1.89
N CYS A 296 5.11 -23.17 2.09
CA CYS A 296 5.39 -24.12 1.01
C CYS A 296 4.48 -25.38 1.01
N VAL A 297 3.46 -25.45 1.88
CA VAL A 297 2.49 -26.56 1.86
C VAL A 297 1.26 -26.13 1.06
N GLU A 298 1.10 -26.72 -0.13
CA GLU A 298 -0.13 -26.69 -0.95
C GLU A 298 -1.32 -27.38 -0.25
#